data_AF-A0A0D2L1J1-F1
#
_entry.id   AF-A0A0D2L1J1-F1
#
_cell.length_a   1.000
_cell.length_b   1.000
_cell.length_c   1.000
_cell.angle_alpha   90.00
_cell.angle_beta   90.00
_cell.angle_gamma   90.00
#
_symmetry.space_group_name_H-M   'P 1'
#
loop_
_entity.id
_entity.type
_entity.pdbx_description
1 polymer ?
#
loop_
_entity_poly.entity_id
_entity_poly.type
_entity_poly.pdbx_seq_one_letter_code
_entity_poly.pdbx_strand_id
1 'polypeptide(L)'
;MSLFQGVVGAQIELSRLARPQDKLLRLGRISRIFLEEIPPQQQRQQQQQQQQQQQQQQQQQQQQQQQQQAAAAAQSEPRIHRAVRYATHDGAAPRCTLDVYVPPGLAPGARASAPVVLFCHGGVWAAGESWHYAPMASTLARLGVLAAVMQPLRNRPAR
;
A
#
# COMPACT_ATOMS: atom_id res chain seq x y z
N MET A 1 7.05 -5.76 46.31
CA MET A 1 6.67 -5.57 47.73
C MET A 1 6.10 -4.16 47.87
N SER A 2 4.94 -4.01 48.50
CA SER A 2 4.18 -2.75 48.55
C SER A 2 4.93 -1.68 49.35
N LEU A 3 4.99 -0.45 48.82
CA LEU A 3 5.56 0.77 49.44
C LEU A 3 5.11 0.97 50.90
N PHE A 4 3.92 0.48 51.25
CA PHE A 4 3.39 0.57 52.61
C PHE A 4 4.15 -0.27 53.65
N GLN A 5 4.85 -1.34 53.25
CA GLN A 5 5.53 -2.22 54.19
C GLN A 5 6.88 -1.64 54.67
N GLY A 6 7.49 -0.74 53.89
CA GLY A 6 8.75 -0.06 54.27
C GLY A 6 8.55 1.12 55.23
N VAL A 7 7.43 1.84 55.12
CA VAL A 7 7.15 3.03 55.94
C VAL A 7 6.90 2.67 57.41
N VAL A 8 6.18 1.57 57.67
CA VAL A 8 5.86 1.14 59.04
C VAL A 8 7.12 0.64 59.78
N GLY A 9 8.05 -0.01 59.09
CA GLY A 9 9.33 -0.45 59.69
C GLY A 9 10.26 0.71 60.07
N ALA A 10 10.29 1.77 59.26
CA ALA A 10 11.14 2.95 59.52
C ALA A 10 10.70 3.73 60.78
N GLN A 11 9.41 3.71 61.10
CA GLN A 11 8.84 4.43 62.24
C GLN A 11 9.20 3.77 63.60
N ILE A 12 9.37 2.46 63.63
CA ILE A 12 9.79 1.70 64.84
C ILE A 12 11.28 1.89 65.15
N GLU A 13 12.10 2.14 64.12
CA GLU A 13 13.54 2.36 64.24
C GLU A 13 13.91 3.81 64.65
N LEU A 14 13.05 4.79 64.38
CA LEU A 14 13.27 6.21 64.71
C LEU A 14 13.11 6.52 66.20
N SER A 15 12.29 5.74 66.93
CA SER A 15 12.04 5.92 68.36
C SER A 15 13.15 5.36 69.26
N ARG A 16 14.05 4.51 68.73
CA ARG A 16 15.20 3.94 69.46
C ARG A 16 16.46 4.81 69.45
N LEU A 17 16.50 5.85 68.62
CA LEU A 17 17.64 6.77 68.56
C LEU A 17 17.54 7.81 69.69
N ALA A 18 18.54 7.83 70.57
CA ALA A 18 18.56 8.69 71.75
C ALA A 18 18.87 10.17 71.43
N ARG A 19 19.61 10.45 70.35
CA ARG A 19 20.06 11.80 70.01
C ARG A 19 19.24 12.38 68.85
N PRO A 20 18.75 13.63 68.97
CA PRO A 20 17.91 14.25 67.94
C PRO A 20 18.65 14.51 66.62
N GLN A 21 19.97 14.68 66.64
CA GLN A 21 20.79 14.89 65.45
C GLN A 21 20.86 13.64 64.55
N ASP A 22 20.90 12.45 65.16
CA ASP A 22 20.92 11.17 64.43
C ASP A 22 19.58 10.88 63.74
N LYS A 23 18.46 11.37 64.33
CA LYS A 23 17.13 11.29 63.70
C LYS A 23 17.05 12.13 62.44
N LEU A 24 17.58 13.35 62.47
CA LEU A 24 17.60 14.25 61.30
C LEU A 24 18.49 13.71 60.18
N LEU A 25 19.67 13.17 60.50
CA LEU A 25 20.55 12.54 59.52
C LEU A 25 19.91 11.30 58.85
N ARG A 26 19.18 10.49 59.63
CA ARG A 26 18.42 9.35 59.07
C ARG A 26 17.25 9.82 58.20
N LEU A 27 16.47 10.81 58.63
CA LEU A 27 15.39 11.38 57.82
C LEU A 27 15.91 11.97 56.51
N GLY A 28 17.06 12.66 56.54
CA GLY A 28 17.73 13.16 55.33
C GLY A 28 18.14 12.06 54.36
N ARG A 29 18.65 10.92 54.87
CA ARG A 29 18.97 9.74 54.03
C ARG A 29 17.71 9.09 53.44
N ILE A 30 16.63 8.97 54.22
CA ILE A 30 15.36 8.40 53.75
C ILE A 30 14.73 9.30 52.68
N SER A 31 14.70 10.63 52.89
CA SER A 31 14.23 11.58 51.87
C SER A 31 15.00 11.47 50.55
N ARG A 32 16.30 11.17 50.58
CA ARG A 32 17.11 11.04 49.37
C ARG A 32 16.73 9.81 48.54
N ILE A 33 16.40 8.69 49.20
CA ILE A 33 15.92 7.47 48.54
C ILE A 33 14.57 7.72 47.86
N PHE A 34 13.68 8.50 48.48
CA PHE A 34 12.38 8.85 47.90
C PHE A 34 12.44 9.89 46.76
N LEU A 35 13.49 10.73 46.68
CA LEU A 35 13.67 11.67 45.56
C LEU A 35 14.33 11.03 44.33
N GLU A 36 15.16 10.00 44.49
CA GLU A 36 15.76 9.28 43.35
C GLU A 36 14.81 8.25 42.71
N GLU A 37 13.74 7.86 43.40
CA GLU A 37 12.72 6.93 42.90
C GLU A 37 11.56 7.64 42.18
N ILE A 38 11.80 8.84 41.62
CA ILE A 38 10.91 9.40 40.59
C ILE A 38 10.89 8.36 39.46
N PRO A 39 9.73 7.72 39.20
CA PRO A 39 9.72 6.42 38.57
C PRO A 39 10.20 6.54 37.11
N PRO A 40 11.30 5.89 36.71
CA PRO A 40 11.70 5.83 35.29
C PRO A 40 10.63 5.17 34.42
N GLN A 41 9.58 4.59 35.02
CA GLN A 41 8.38 4.15 34.31
C GLN A 41 7.65 5.29 33.60
N GLN A 42 7.51 6.48 34.20
CA GLN A 42 6.76 7.56 33.56
C GLN A 42 7.50 8.09 32.33
N GLN A 43 8.83 8.14 32.41
CA GLN A 43 9.71 8.49 31.29
C GLN A 43 9.69 7.41 30.19
N ARG A 44 9.69 6.12 30.56
CA ARG A 44 9.52 5.01 29.60
C ARG A 44 8.16 5.04 28.92
N GLN A 45 7.09 5.42 29.63
CA GLN A 45 5.75 5.51 29.06
C GLN A 45 5.65 6.64 28.04
N GLN A 46 6.25 7.81 28.31
CA GLN A 46 6.35 8.90 27.32
C GLN A 46 7.21 8.50 26.11
N GLN A 47 8.34 7.81 26.31
CA GLN A 47 9.16 7.32 25.20
C GLN A 47 8.41 6.31 24.32
N GLN A 48 7.63 5.40 24.92
CA GLN A 48 6.81 4.45 24.16
C GLN A 48 5.72 5.16 23.36
N GLN A 49 5.09 6.20 23.90
CA GLN A 49 4.10 7.00 23.15
C GLN A 49 4.72 7.72 21.96
N GLN A 50 5.92 8.31 22.12
CA GLN A 50 6.62 8.96 20.99
C GLN A 50 6.99 7.96 19.89
N GLN A 51 7.45 6.74 20.26
CA GLN A 51 7.75 5.71 19.26
C GLN A 51 6.51 5.26 18.48
N GLN A 52 5.36 5.12 19.15
CA GLN A 52 4.11 4.76 18.46
C GLN A 52 3.67 5.85 17.46
N GLN A 53 3.80 7.14 17.82
CA GLN A 53 3.48 8.23 16.90
C GLN A 53 4.39 8.24 15.66
N GLN A 54 5.68 7.98 15.82
CA GLN A 54 6.60 7.89 14.67
C GLN A 54 6.25 6.72 13.73
N GLN A 55 5.88 5.56 14.27
CA GLN A 55 5.46 4.43 13.43
C GLN A 55 4.17 4.73 12.65
N GLN A 56 3.19 5.40 13.26
CA GLN A 56 1.98 5.79 12.55
C GLN A 56 2.25 6.78 11.41
N GLN A 57 3.13 7.76 11.61
CA GLN A 57 3.51 8.69 10.54
C GLN A 57 4.20 7.99 9.37
N GLN A 58 5.09 7.03 9.64
CA GLN A 58 5.74 6.26 8.56
C GLN A 58 4.74 5.43 7.75
N GLN A 59 3.74 4.80 8.39
CA GLN A 59 2.71 4.06 7.66
C GLN A 59 1.84 4.97 6.78
N GLN A 60 1.49 6.17 7.25
CA GLN A 60 0.73 7.12 6.43
C GLN A 60 1.53 7.60 5.21
N GLN A 61 2.83 7.86 5.36
CA GLN A 61 3.66 8.26 4.23
C GLN A 61 3.76 7.14 3.18
N GLN A 62 3.90 5.87 3.58
CA GLN A 62 3.91 4.76 2.63
C GLN A 62 2.59 4.63 1.86
N GLN A 63 1.44 4.77 2.51
CA GLN A 63 0.14 4.73 1.82
C GLN A 63 -0.03 5.88 0.82
N GLN A 64 0.37 7.11 1.16
CA GLN A 64 0.33 8.23 0.22
C GLN A 64 1.22 7.99 -0.99
N GLN A 65 2.41 7.44 -0.80
CA GLN A 65 3.32 7.18 -1.91
C GLN A 65 2.76 6.10 -2.87
N GLN A 66 2.10 5.08 -2.33
CA GLN A 66 1.45 4.04 -3.13
C GLN A 66 0.24 4.58 -3.91
N GLN A 67 -0.56 5.47 -3.31
CA GLN A 67 -1.66 6.13 -4.02
C GLN A 67 -1.15 7.07 -5.12
N GLN A 68 -0.08 7.81 -4.89
CA GLN A 68 0.52 8.67 -5.93
C GLN A 68 1.08 7.86 -7.11
N GLN A 69 1.75 6.73 -6.84
CA GLN A 69 2.24 5.84 -7.89
C GLN A 69 1.08 5.21 -8.68
N ALA A 70 0.02 4.77 -8.01
CA ALA A 70 -1.18 4.25 -8.67
C ALA A 70 -1.90 5.32 -9.52
N ALA A 71 -2.00 6.55 -9.01
CA ALA A 71 -2.59 7.67 -9.75
C ALA A 71 -1.76 8.06 -10.97
N ALA A 72 -0.42 8.10 -10.84
CA ALA A 72 0.48 8.37 -11.96
C ALA A 72 0.42 7.25 -13.02
N ALA A 73 0.32 5.99 -12.60
CA ALA A 73 0.11 4.86 -13.50
C ALA A 73 -1.25 4.94 -14.22
N ALA A 74 -2.31 5.35 -13.53
CA ALA A 74 -3.64 5.53 -14.11
C ALA A 74 -3.71 6.68 -15.13
N GLN A 75 -2.87 7.70 -14.97
CA GLN A 75 -2.75 8.84 -15.90
C GLN A 75 -1.86 8.54 -17.11
N SER A 76 -1.17 7.40 -17.12
CA SER A 76 -0.29 7.04 -18.23
C SER A 76 -1.11 6.49 -19.40
N GLU A 77 -0.84 6.99 -20.60
CA GLU A 77 -1.54 6.54 -21.82
C GLU A 77 -1.16 5.09 -22.17
N PRO A 78 -2.15 4.25 -22.53
CA PRO A 78 -1.89 2.89 -22.97
C PRO A 78 -1.15 2.87 -24.31
N ARG A 79 -0.24 1.91 -24.47
CA ARG A 79 0.43 1.70 -25.77
C ARG A 79 -0.48 0.90 -26.67
N ILE A 80 -0.70 1.39 -27.89
CA ILE A 80 -1.64 0.79 -28.84
C ILE A 80 -0.87 0.19 -30.01
N HIS A 81 -1.00 -1.13 -30.22
CA HIS A 81 -0.54 -1.82 -31.41
C HIS A 81 -1.73 -2.07 -32.31
N ARG A 82 -1.80 -1.36 -33.45
CA ARG A 82 -2.93 -1.46 -34.37
C ARG A 82 -2.71 -2.53 -35.42
N ALA A 83 -3.82 -3.10 -35.90
CA ALA A 83 -3.84 -4.04 -37.02
C ALA A 83 -2.86 -5.23 -36.89
N VAL A 84 -2.66 -5.72 -35.67
CA VAL A 84 -1.81 -6.88 -35.38
C VAL A 84 -2.45 -8.11 -36.01
N ARG A 85 -1.76 -8.74 -36.96
CA ARG A 85 -2.23 -9.99 -37.58
C ARG A 85 -2.16 -11.14 -36.60
N TYR A 86 -3.27 -11.87 -36.45
CA TYR A 86 -3.34 -13.08 -35.62
C TYR A 86 -3.44 -14.37 -36.44
N ALA A 87 -3.64 -14.27 -37.75
CA ALA A 87 -3.60 -15.41 -38.67
C ALA A 87 -2.68 -15.11 -39.87
N THR A 88 -1.77 -16.03 -40.15
CA THR A 88 -0.73 -15.90 -41.20
C THR A 88 -0.71 -17.06 -42.20
N HIS A 89 -1.72 -17.94 -42.18
CA HIS A 89 -1.82 -19.04 -43.12
C HIS A 89 -2.31 -18.58 -44.50
N ASP A 90 -1.99 -19.36 -45.53
CA ASP A 90 -2.48 -19.11 -46.89
C ASP A 90 -4.02 -19.12 -46.92
N GLY A 91 -4.60 -18.04 -47.44
CA GLY A 91 -6.05 -17.82 -47.45
C GLY A 91 -6.61 -17.07 -46.24
N ALA A 92 -5.78 -16.67 -45.26
CA ALA A 92 -6.21 -15.81 -44.18
C ALA A 92 -6.73 -14.47 -44.71
N ALA A 93 -7.94 -14.09 -44.28
CA ALA A 93 -8.55 -12.84 -44.72
C ALA A 93 -7.70 -11.63 -44.29
N PRO A 94 -7.63 -10.55 -45.09
CA PRO A 94 -6.89 -9.34 -44.72
C PRO A 94 -7.34 -8.71 -43.39
N ARG A 95 -8.58 -9.00 -42.96
CA ARG A 95 -9.18 -8.52 -41.70
C ARG A 95 -8.92 -9.43 -40.50
N CYS A 96 -8.06 -10.44 -40.61
CA CYS A 96 -7.59 -11.24 -39.46
C CYS A 96 -6.59 -10.44 -38.61
N THR A 97 -7.04 -9.28 -38.14
CA THR A 97 -6.27 -8.32 -37.35
C THR A 97 -6.97 -7.98 -36.05
N LEU A 98 -6.20 -7.50 -35.08
CA LEU A 98 -6.70 -6.98 -33.82
C LEU A 98 -5.90 -5.74 -33.41
N ASP A 99 -6.52 -4.88 -32.62
CA ASP A 99 -5.84 -3.77 -31.95
C ASP A 99 -5.53 -4.18 -30.50
N VAL A 100 -4.26 -4.14 -30.11
CA VAL A 100 -3.80 -4.46 -28.74
C VAL A 100 -3.55 -3.20 -27.95
N TYR A 101 -4.16 -3.09 -26.79
CA TYR A 101 -4.00 -2.03 -25.81
C TYR A 101 -3.22 -2.58 -24.63
N VAL A 102 -1.99 -2.13 -24.50
CA VAL A 102 -1.04 -2.60 -23.49
C VAL A 102 -1.05 -1.62 -22.31
N PRO A 103 -1.28 -2.12 -21.08
CA PRO A 103 -1.23 -1.29 -19.89
C PRO A 103 0.10 -0.52 -19.75
N PRO A 104 0.06 0.71 -19.22
CA PRO A 104 1.27 1.41 -18.87
C PRO A 104 2.05 0.62 -17.81
N GLY A 105 3.38 0.56 -17.95
CA GLY A 105 4.24 -0.19 -17.02
C GLY A 105 4.38 -1.69 -17.29
N LEU A 106 3.58 -2.29 -18.19
CA LEU A 106 3.78 -3.68 -18.59
C LEU A 106 4.97 -3.80 -19.56
N ALA A 107 6.14 -4.21 -19.08
CA ALA A 107 7.31 -4.36 -19.94
C ALA A 107 7.11 -5.49 -20.98
N PRO A 108 7.58 -5.33 -22.24
CA PRO A 108 7.56 -6.41 -23.22
C PRO A 108 8.28 -7.65 -22.69
N GLY A 109 7.63 -8.81 -22.75
CA GLY A 109 8.20 -10.07 -22.24
C GLY A 109 8.20 -10.21 -20.71
N ALA A 110 7.65 -9.24 -19.97
CA ALA A 110 7.40 -9.43 -18.55
C ALA A 110 6.41 -10.59 -18.37
N ARG A 111 6.78 -11.57 -17.55
CA ARG A 111 5.87 -12.65 -17.08
C ARG A 111 4.78 -12.14 -16.14
N ALA A 112 4.57 -10.82 -16.07
CA ALA A 112 3.54 -10.21 -15.24
C ALA A 112 2.17 -10.64 -15.76
N SER A 113 1.38 -11.25 -14.87
CA SER A 113 0.03 -11.75 -15.10
C SER A 113 -0.96 -10.58 -15.18
N ALA A 114 -0.82 -9.71 -16.18
CA ALA A 114 -1.92 -8.81 -16.52
C ALA A 114 -3.08 -9.66 -17.05
N PRO A 115 -4.31 -9.50 -16.54
CA PRO A 115 -5.46 -10.17 -17.12
C PRO A 115 -5.60 -9.75 -18.58
N VAL A 116 -5.95 -10.72 -19.44
CA VAL A 116 -6.12 -10.51 -20.88
C VAL A 116 -7.60 -10.56 -21.21
N VAL A 117 -8.09 -9.55 -21.93
CA VAL A 117 -9.45 -9.50 -22.47
C VAL A 117 -9.38 -9.48 -23.98
N LEU A 118 -9.93 -10.51 -24.62
CA LEU A 118 -10.21 -10.52 -26.04
C LEU A 118 -11.65 -10.09 -26.28
N PHE A 119 -11.84 -8.97 -26.97
CA PHE A 119 -13.15 -8.43 -27.29
C PHE A 119 -13.50 -8.67 -28.75
N CYS A 120 -14.53 -9.49 -28.96
CA CYS A 120 -15.14 -9.75 -30.26
C CYS A 120 -16.43 -8.96 -30.34
N HIS A 121 -16.46 -7.94 -31.20
CA HIS A 121 -17.63 -7.08 -31.30
C HIS A 121 -18.73 -7.62 -32.21
N GLY A 122 -19.95 -7.16 -31.97
CA GLY A 122 -21.11 -7.44 -32.82
C GLY A 122 -21.12 -6.63 -34.11
N GLY A 123 -22.27 -6.58 -34.78
CA GLY A 123 -22.45 -5.89 -36.07
C GLY A 123 -23.04 -6.78 -37.15
N VAL A 124 -23.80 -7.80 -36.75
CA VAL A 124 -24.54 -8.71 -37.65
C VAL A 124 -23.64 -9.32 -38.74
N TRP A 125 -22.34 -9.49 -38.43
CA TRP A 125 -21.35 -10.10 -39.31
C TRP A 125 -21.19 -9.36 -40.64
N ALA A 126 -21.56 -8.08 -40.66
CA ALA A 126 -21.58 -7.24 -41.85
C ALA A 126 -21.01 -5.83 -41.58
N ALA A 127 -21.07 -5.37 -40.34
CA ALA A 127 -20.64 -4.05 -39.92
C ALA A 127 -19.78 -4.11 -38.66
N GLY A 128 -19.17 -2.97 -38.34
CA GLY A 128 -18.33 -2.79 -37.16
C GLY A 128 -16.84 -2.76 -37.52
N GLU A 129 -16.13 -1.93 -36.77
CA GLU A 129 -14.71 -1.64 -36.90
C GLU A 129 -14.12 -1.52 -35.50
N SER A 130 -12.86 -1.97 -35.31
CA SER A 130 -12.20 -1.99 -34.00
C SER A 130 -12.19 -0.62 -33.31
N TRP A 131 -12.08 0.47 -34.09
CA TRP A 131 -11.98 1.83 -33.56
C TRP A 131 -13.21 2.28 -32.77
N HIS A 132 -14.40 1.74 -33.05
CA HIS A 132 -15.62 2.05 -32.28
C HIS A 132 -15.48 1.66 -30.80
N TYR A 133 -14.61 0.70 -30.49
CA TYR A 133 -14.41 0.16 -29.15
C TYR A 133 -13.12 0.62 -28.50
N ALA A 134 -12.39 1.56 -29.14
CA ALA A 134 -11.16 2.11 -28.61
C ALA A 134 -11.32 2.73 -27.20
N PRO A 135 -12.40 3.48 -26.86
CA PRO A 135 -12.55 4.05 -25.53
C PRO A 135 -12.64 2.99 -24.42
N MET A 136 -13.31 1.86 -24.70
CA MET A 136 -13.42 0.73 -23.78
C MET A 136 -12.06 0.07 -23.58
N ALA A 137 -11.36 -0.26 -24.67
CA ALA A 137 -10.06 -0.93 -24.62
C ALA A 137 -8.99 -0.07 -23.93
N SER A 138 -8.97 1.26 -24.19
CA SER A 138 -8.10 2.19 -23.48
C SER A 138 -8.38 2.24 -21.98
N THR A 139 -9.66 2.16 -21.58
CA THR A 139 -10.04 2.16 -20.16
C THR A 139 -9.59 0.87 -19.46
N LEU A 140 -9.79 -0.29 -20.09
CA LEU A 140 -9.29 -1.56 -19.59
C LEU A 140 -7.76 -1.55 -19.42
N ALA A 141 -7.04 -1.00 -20.40
CA ALA A 141 -5.58 -0.89 -20.31
C ALA A 141 -5.10 0.03 -19.19
N ARG A 142 -5.78 1.16 -18.94
CA ARG A 142 -5.51 2.01 -17.77
C ARG A 142 -5.79 1.32 -16.43
N LEU A 143 -6.69 0.34 -16.42
CA LEU A 143 -6.98 -0.51 -15.24
C LEU A 143 -6.01 -1.70 -15.10
N GLY A 144 -4.95 -1.78 -15.91
CA GLY A 144 -3.97 -2.86 -15.83
C GLY A 144 -4.33 -4.11 -16.64
N VAL A 145 -5.35 -4.04 -17.49
CA VAL A 145 -5.83 -5.18 -18.30
C VAL A 145 -5.30 -5.09 -19.73
N LEU A 146 -4.67 -6.14 -20.24
CA LEU A 146 -4.30 -6.20 -21.65
C LEU A 146 -5.57 -6.45 -22.47
N ALA A 147 -5.99 -5.46 -23.27
CA ALA A 147 -7.21 -5.56 -24.07
C ALA A 147 -6.86 -5.73 -25.55
N ALA A 148 -7.47 -6.71 -26.21
CA ALA A 148 -7.36 -6.96 -27.64
C ALA A 148 -8.74 -6.82 -28.29
N VAL A 149 -8.90 -5.88 -29.22
CA VAL A 149 -10.15 -5.68 -29.97
C VAL A 149 -10.01 -6.32 -31.34
N MET A 150 -10.79 -7.35 -31.60
CA MET A 150 -10.73 -8.09 -32.86
C MET A 150 -11.50 -7.36 -33.96
N GLN A 151 -10.91 -7.29 -35.15
CA GLN A 151 -11.58 -6.86 -36.37
C GLN A 151 -12.51 -7.99 -36.90
N PRO A 152 -13.73 -7.70 -37.36
CA PRO A 152 -14.67 -8.76 -37.72
C PRO A 152 -14.27 -9.41 -39.04
N LEU A 153 -14.49 -10.72 -39.14
CA LEU A 153 -13.92 -11.55 -40.21
C LEU A 153 -14.64 -11.46 -41.58
N ARG A 154 -15.72 -10.69 -41.72
CA ARG A 154 -16.55 -10.75 -42.93
C ARG A 154 -16.79 -9.38 -43.57
N ASN A 155 -16.50 -9.31 -44.86
CA ASN A 155 -17.23 -8.45 -45.78
C ASN A 155 -17.61 -9.37 -46.96
N ARG A 156 -18.87 -9.82 -47.04
CA ARG A 156 -19.31 -10.47 -48.28
C ARG A 156 -19.30 -9.36 -49.34
N PRO A 157 -18.64 -9.52 -50.50
CA PRO A 157 -18.97 -8.67 -51.62
C PRO A 157 -20.46 -8.86 -51.92
N ALA A 158 -21.18 -7.75 -52.14
CA ALA A 158 -22.54 -7.81 -52.64
C ALA A 158 -22.53 -8.67 -53.90
N ARG A 159 -23.26 -9.79 -53.88
CA ARG A 159 -23.53 -10.58 -55.08
C ARG A 159 -24.65 -9.91 -55.86
#